data_AF-A0A2R5EWP0-F1
#
_entry.id   AF-A0A2R5EWP0-F1
#
_cell.length_a   1.000
_cell.length_b   1.000
_cell.length_c   1.000
_cell.angle_alpha   90.00
_cell.angle_beta   90.00
_cell.angle_gamma   90.00
#
_symmetry.space_group_name_H-M   'P 1'
#
loop_
_entity.id
_entity.type
_entity.pdbx_description
1 polymer ?
#
loop_
_entity_poly.entity_id
_entity_poly.type
_entity_poly.pdbx_seq_one_letter_code
_entity_poly.pdbx_strand_id
1 'polypeptide(L)'
;MKFLYVYRSGEVPDENAAQNIHELWSWLENLKETGYEKVRFAGTGRKVVSQHMVEEYTGDIFGVSVIEAESLEEAARLTSDWPELQYGGRIEIIGALD
;
A
#
# COMPACT_ATOMS: atom_id res chain seq x y z
N MET A 1 -14.76 -6.41 -8.75
CA MET A 1 -14.04 -7.39 -7.89
C MET A 1 -13.31 -6.65 -6.79
N LYS A 2 -13.01 -7.31 -5.66
CA LYS A 2 -12.27 -6.69 -4.54
C LYS A 2 -10.86 -7.24 -4.47
N PHE A 3 -9.90 -6.35 -4.24
CA PHE A 3 -8.49 -6.65 -4.09
C PHE A 3 -7.93 -6.00 -2.83
N LEU A 4 -7.05 -6.69 -2.13
CA LEU A 4 -6.24 -6.14 -1.06
C LEU A 4 -4.88 -5.74 -1.63
N TYR A 5 -4.51 -4.48 -1.46
CA TYR A 5 -3.15 -4.01 -1.71
C TYR A 5 -2.39 -4.03 -0.39
N VAL A 6 -1.22 -4.65 -0.38
CA VAL A 6 -0.26 -4.58 0.73
C VAL A 6 0.93 -3.76 0.26
N TYR A 7 1.08 -2.56 0.82
CA TYR A 7 2.15 -1.64 0.47
C TYR A 7 3.38 -1.92 1.33
N ARG A 8 4.52 -2.21 0.71
CA ARG A 8 5.79 -2.41 1.40
C ARG A 8 6.82 -1.38 0.96
N SER A 9 7.21 -0.51 1.88
CA SER A 9 8.12 0.61 1.61
C SER A 9 9.46 0.13 1.06
N GLY A 10 10.01 0.93 0.16
CA GLY A 10 11.40 0.82 -0.27
C GLY A 10 12.36 1.56 0.66
N GLU A 11 13.62 1.61 0.26
CA GLU A 11 14.67 2.37 0.96
C GLU A 11 14.83 3.74 0.30
N VAL A 12 14.03 4.71 0.75
CA VAL A 12 14.07 6.08 0.20
C VAL A 12 15.22 6.86 0.85
N PRO A 13 16.15 7.43 0.07
CA PRO A 13 17.20 8.30 0.60
C PRO A 13 16.63 9.52 1.33
N ASP A 14 17.29 9.96 2.40
CA ASP A 14 16.82 11.07 3.25
C ASP A 14 16.56 12.36 2.45
N GLU A 15 17.39 12.66 1.46
CA GLU A 15 17.25 13.82 0.57
C GLU A 15 15.98 13.78 -0.29
N ASN A 16 15.42 12.59 -0.53
CA ASN A 16 14.21 12.38 -1.32
C ASN A 16 12.98 12.12 -0.45
N ALA A 17 13.14 11.89 0.86
CA ALA A 17 12.08 11.42 1.75
C ALA A 17 10.85 12.33 1.74
N ALA A 18 11.04 13.65 1.86
CA ALA A 18 9.93 14.60 1.89
C ALA A 18 9.14 14.63 0.58
N GLN A 19 9.85 14.59 -0.56
CA GLN A 19 9.23 14.56 -1.88
C GLN A 19 8.48 13.25 -2.12
N ASN A 20 9.11 12.11 -1.80
CA ASN A 20 8.50 10.80 -1.94
C ASN A 20 7.23 10.67 -1.08
N ILE A 21 7.23 11.19 0.16
CA ILE A 21 6.03 11.23 1.01
C ILE A 21 4.91 12.04 0.33
N HIS A 22 5.22 13.19 -0.25
CA HIS A 22 4.23 14.02 -0.93
C HIS A 22 3.61 13.30 -2.15
N GLU A 23 4.46 12.69 -2.98
CA GLU A 23 4.03 11.90 -4.15
C GLU A 23 3.20 10.69 -3.73
N LEU A 24 3.63 9.97 -2.70
CA LEU A 24 2.94 8.80 -2.15
C LEU A 24 1.52 9.17 -1.71
N TRP A 25 1.37 10.23 -0.92
CA TRP A 25 0.05 10.66 -0.47
C TRP A 25 -0.82 11.15 -1.61
N SER A 26 -0.24 11.83 -2.60
CA SER A 26 -0.98 12.29 -3.79
C SER A 26 -1.51 11.12 -4.62
N TRP A 27 -0.67 10.10 -4.85
CA TRP A 27 -1.07 8.86 -5.54
C TRP A 27 -2.19 8.13 -4.79
N LEU A 28 -2.07 8.03 -3.47
CA LEU A 28 -3.09 7.43 -2.62
C LEU A 28 -4.42 8.20 -2.67
N GLU A 29 -4.41 9.53 -2.57
CA GLU A 29 -5.64 10.32 -2.69
C GLU A 29 -6.27 10.18 -4.09
N ASN A 30 -5.48 10.08 -5.16
CA ASN A 30 -6.01 9.83 -6.50
C ASN A 30 -6.79 8.51 -6.58
N LEU A 31 -6.30 7.42 -5.97
CA LEU A 31 -7.03 6.15 -5.93
C LEU A 31 -8.39 6.26 -5.24
N LYS A 32 -8.48 7.10 -4.21
CA LYS A 32 -9.71 7.35 -3.46
C LYS A 32 -10.66 8.26 -4.23
N GLU A 33 -10.17 9.34 -4.82
CA GLU A 33 -10.98 10.30 -5.58
C GLU A 33 -11.57 9.69 -6.86
N THR A 34 -10.82 8.82 -7.52
CA THR A 34 -11.29 8.04 -8.68
C THR A 34 -12.22 6.90 -8.29
N GLY A 35 -12.38 6.63 -6.99
CA GLY A 35 -13.32 5.66 -6.46
C GLY A 35 -12.82 4.21 -6.46
N TYR A 36 -11.57 3.94 -6.82
CA TYR A 36 -11.00 2.60 -6.75
C TYR A 36 -10.76 2.17 -5.29
N GLU A 37 -10.16 3.04 -4.47
CA GLU A 37 -9.92 2.75 -3.06
C GLU A 37 -11.20 2.92 -2.24
N LYS A 38 -11.57 1.87 -1.49
CA LYS A 38 -12.74 1.88 -0.59
C LYS A 38 -12.36 2.09 0.86
N VAL A 39 -11.23 1.53 1.27
CA VAL A 39 -10.72 1.62 2.63
C VAL A 39 -9.20 1.61 2.61
N ARG A 40 -8.58 2.42 3.47
CA ARG A 40 -7.12 2.47 3.69
C ARG A 40 -6.79 2.29 5.16
N PHE A 41 -5.76 1.50 5.44
CA PHE A 41 -5.11 1.37 6.74
C PHE A 41 -3.61 1.62 6.55
N ALA A 42 -3.12 2.81 6.87
CA ALA A 42 -1.72 3.18 6.63
C ALA A 42 -1.14 4.00 7.78
N GLY A 43 0.19 3.95 7.92
CA GLY A 43 0.90 4.69 8.96
C GLY A 43 1.16 3.86 10.21
N THR A 44 0.83 4.40 11.39
CA THR A 44 1.22 3.83 12.69
C THR A 44 0.12 2.96 13.32
N GLY A 45 0.42 2.32 14.46
CA GLY A 45 -0.56 1.55 15.23
C GLY A 45 -0.73 0.09 14.78
N ARG A 46 0.37 -0.58 14.43
CA ARG A 46 0.38 -1.93 13.86
C ARG A 46 0.99 -2.91 14.85
N LYS A 47 0.33 -4.05 15.06
CA LYS A 47 0.79 -5.12 15.94
C LYS A 47 1.00 -6.42 15.17
N VAL A 48 1.99 -7.19 15.60
CA VAL A 48 2.13 -8.61 15.23
C VAL A 48 1.57 -9.45 16.37
N VAL A 49 0.68 -10.39 16.04
CA VAL A 49 0.12 -11.35 16.99
C VAL A 49 0.58 -12.75 16.56
N SER A 50 1.22 -13.47 17.48
CA SER A 50 1.59 -14.87 17.31
C SER A 50 1.01 -15.71 18.45
N GLN A 51 1.21 -17.03 18.40
CA GLN A 51 0.79 -17.92 19.50
C GLN A 51 1.43 -17.55 20.85
N HIS A 52 2.58 -16.88 20.84
CA HIS A 52 3.39 -16.65 22.04
C HIS A 52 3.36 -15.20 22.53
N MET A 53 3.05 -14.22 21.66
CA MET A 53 3.18 -12.81 22.02
C MET A 53 2.40 -11.85 21.11
N VAL A 54 2.23 -10.63 21.61
CA VAL A 54 1.75 -9.46 20.86
C VAL A 54 2.82 -8.38 20.92
N GLU A 55 3.33 -7.93 19.78
CA GLU A 55 4.42 -6.97 19.68
C GLU A 55 4.15 -5.88 18.64
N GLU A 56 4.92 -4.79 18.67
CA GLU A 56 4.85 -3.74 17.64
C GLU A 56 5.36 -4.28 16.30
N TYR A 57 4.68 -3.91 15.21
CA TYR A 57 5.19 -4.20 13.88
C TYR A 57 6.33 -3.25 13.51
N THR A 58 7.53 -3.81 13.31
CA THR A 58 8.75 -3.08 12.91
C THR A 58 9.25 -3.45 11.51
N GLY A 59 8.41 -4.11 10.70
CA GLY A 59 8.76 -4.51 9.33
C GLY A 59 8.48 -3.42 8.29
N ASP A 60 8.46 -3.83 7.04
CA ASP A 60 8.38 -2.97 5.84
C ASP A 60 6.96 -2.61 5.37
N ILE A 61 5.90 -3.17 5.95
CA ILE A 61 4.52 -2.84 5.56
C ILE A 61 4.27 -1.39 5.96
N PHE A 62 3.98 -0.54 4.98
CA PHE A 62 3.52 0.83 5.16
C PHE A 62 2.03 0.88 5.52
N GLY A 63 1.24 0.08 4.80
CA GLY A 63 -0.20 0.03 4.96
C GLY A 63 -0.84 -1.01 4.04
N VAL A 64 -2.16 -1.06 4.10
CA VAL A 64 -3.00 -1.86 3.21
C VAL A 64 -4.22 -1.06 2.76
N SER A 65 -4.73 -1.36 1.57
CA SER A 65 -6.00 -0.81 1.10
C SER A 65 -6.89 -1.87 0.47
N VAL A 66 -8.20 -1.66 0.55
CA VAL A 66 -9.19 -2.41 -0.23
C VAL A 66 -9.52 -1.63 -1.48
N ILE A 67 -9.26 -2.25 -2.64
CA ILE A 67 -9.46 -1.68 -3.96
C ILE A 67 -10.60 -2.44 -4.66
N GLU A 68 -11.52 -1.72 -5.31
CA GLU A 68 -12.47 -2.32 -6.25
C GLU A 68 -12.06 -2.00 -7.67
N ALA A 69 -11.86 -3.04 -8.48
CA ALA A 69 -11.53 -2.96 -9.90
C ALA A 69 -12.27 -4.06 -10.67
N GLU A 70 -12.33 -3.96 -11.98
CA GLU A 70 -13.00 -4.90 -12.89
C GLU A 70 -12.22 -6.22 -13.03
N SER A 71 -10.90 -6.20 -12.85
CA SER A 71 -10.01 -7.35 -13.03
C SER A 71 -8.72 -7.22 -12.21
N LEU A 72 -7.99 -8.34 -12.04
CA LEU A 72 -6.67 -8.32 -11.41
C LEU A 72 -5.67 -7.52 -12.24
N GLU A 73 -5.78 -7.56 -13.56
CA GLU A 73 -4.96 -6.80 -14.50
C GLU A 73 -5.21 -5.30 -14.38
N GLU A 74 -6.46 -4.87 -14.19
CA GLU A 74 -6.75 -3.47 -13.91
C GLU A 74 -6.17 -3.04 -12.57
N ALA A 75 -6.36 -3.84 -11.53
CA ALA A 75 -5.77 -3.58 -10.22
C ALA A 75 -4.23 -3.39 -10.35
N ALA A 76 -3.54 -4.30 -11.04
CA ALA A 76 -2.10 -4.17 -11.28
C ALA A 76 -1.70 -2.94 -12.11
N ARG A 77 -2.54 -2.48 -13.06
CA ARG A 77 -2.24 -1.26 -13.82
C ARG A 77 -2.27 -0.01 -12.94
N LEU A 78 -3.17 0.04 -11.97
CA LEU A 78 -3.30 1.18 -11.04
C LEU A 78 -2.05 1.39 -10.18
N THR A 79 -1.14 0.40 -10.07
CA THR A 79 0.07 0.48 -9.26
C THR A 79 1.33 0.90 -10.01
N SER A 80 1.23 1.12 -11.33
CA SER A 80 2.41 1.30 -12.20
C SER A 80 3.25 2.56 -11.92
N ASP A 81 2.64 3.57 -11.31
CA ASP A 81 3.23 4.86 -10.97
C ASP A 81 3.42 5.06 -9.46
N TRP A 82 3.35 3.98 -8.67
CA TRP A 82 3.54 4.07 -7.24
C TRP A 82 4.97 4.52 -6.89
N PRO A 83 5.16 5.64 -6.14
CA PRO A 83 6.47 6.28 -5.99
C PRO A 83 7.56 5.41 -5.35
N GLU A 84 7.20 4.47 -4.49
CA GLU A 84 8.14 3.60 -3.77
C GLU A 84 8.79 2.54 -4.67
N LEU A 85 8.23 2.25 -5.86
CA LEU A 85 8.76 1.23 -6.79
C LEU A 85 10.22 1.51 -7.15
N GLN A 86 10.57 2.78 -7.37
CA GLN A 86 11.94 3.17 -7.74
C GLN A 86 12.96 2.93 -6.63
N TYR A 87 12.50 2.79 -5.38
CA TYR A 87 13.31 2.55 -4.19
C TYR A 87 13.25 1.08 -3.72
N GLY A 88 12.76 0.18 -4.58
CA GLY A 88 12.64 -1.25 -4.26
C GLY A 88 11.39 -1.60 -3.43
N GLY A 89 10.49 -0.66 -3.21
CA GLY A 89 9.17 -0.93 -2.63
C GLY A 89 8.36 -1.85 -3.54
N ARG A 90 7.41 -2.58 -2.96
CA ARG A 90 6.49 -3.44 -3.72
C ARG A 90 5.06 -3.39 -3.20
N ILE A 91 4.11 -3.73 -4.07
CA ILE A 91 2.70 -3.93 -3.72
C ILE A 91 2.35 -5.38 -3.97
N GLU A 92 1.91 -6.09 -2.93
CA GLU A 92 1.24 -7.38 -3.14
C GLU A 92 -0.26 -7.15 -3.37
N ILE A 93 -0.79 -7.71 -4.47
CA ILE A 93 -2.21 -7.63 -4.83
C ILE A 93 -2.84 -9.00 -4.61
N ILE A 94 -3.82 -9.06 -3.72
CA ILE A 94 -4.52 -10.30 -3.34
C ILE A 94 -5.99 -10.15 -3.69
N GLY A 95 -6.51 -11.01 -4.56
CA GLY A 95 -7.95 -11.06 -4.85
C GLY A 95 -8.75 -11.58 -3.66
N ALA A 96 -9.90 -10.97 -3.39
CA ALA A 96 -10.87 -11.55 -2.47
C ALA A 96 -11.46 -12.85 -3.06
N LEU A 97 -11.73 -13.83 -2.20
CA LEU A 97 -12.61 -14.93 -2.57
C LEU A 97 -14.04 -14.39 -2.60
N ASP A 98 -14.78 -14.74 -3.66
CA ASP A 98 -16.19 -14.36 -3.85
C ASP A 98 -17.09 -14.85 -2.69
#